data_AF-A0A1H9PR13-F1
#
_entry.id   AF-A0A1H9PR13-F1
#
_cell.length_a   1.000
_cell.length_b   1.000
_cell.length_c   1.000
_cell.angle_alpha   90.00
_cell.angle_beta   90.00
_cell.angle_gamma   90.00
#
_symmetry.space_group_name_H-M   'P 1'
#
loop_
_entity.id
_entity.type
_entity.pdbx_description
1 polymer ?
#
loop_
_entity_poly.entity_id
_entity_poly.type
_entity_poly.pdbx_seq_one_letter_code
_entity_poly.pdbx_strand_id
1 'polypeptide(L)'
;MRTRPHESWERDTGARPPKQGRPPVPAATPDAVSLLALQRTAGNAAVARILDQERHAHGPGCGHATTESAAPPVQRAPTFTRTGAPAESDRDAALRMLDRVARTAERVILAGNPKARNKFTPHLAVNLLPDGSLGISGNTGKRVVTEQQRQTIEQEIRGFADGSAPRAGHNAWGSSADQRQRERQDRSKLRALDAGSYAEHHPESPELADIYEALHKPIRWFSIGTPVKKGVPAQHGEMTLLGEQVAAWKRAPRDPDDPKTVHMGGVKLACVACQWAFDAVNETIGRDLGYRVVAAGAHGQFFPNWLMPQWMRGEQAVVDVIRSRAAAIDAELTNDWVVNGELATGDFVHDPPDSGSEYESD
;
A
#
# COMPACT_ATOMS: atom_id res chain seq x y z
N MET A 1 8.22 76.75 -17.16
CA MET A 1 7.14 77.71 -17.47
C MET A 1 6.74 77.50 -18.92
N ARG A 2 5.47 77.14 -19.13
CA ARG A 2 4.65 77.34 -20.34
C ARG A 2 5.11 76.76 -21.70
N THR A 3 4.31 75.77 -22.13
CA THR A 3 3.62 75.64 -23.43
C THR A 3 4.45 75.49 -24.71
N ARG A 4 4.34 74.30 -25.32
CA ARG A 4 4.41 74.12 -26.78
C ARG A 4 3.04 74.47 -27.39
N PRO A 5 2.99 75.25 -28.49
CA PRO A 5 1.86 75.28 -29.39
C PRO A 5 2.10 74.42 -30.64
N HIS A 6 1.04 74.39 -31.43
CA HIS A 6 0.52 73.35 -32.29
C HIS A 6 0.76 73.68 -33.77
N GLU A 7 0.21 72.81 -34.64
CA GLU A 7 -0.05 72.94 -36.09
C GLU A 7 1.02 72.33 -37.02
N SER A 8 0.81 71.24 -37.76
CA SER A 8 -0.34 70.63 -38.47
C SER A 8 -0.71 71.29 -39.81
N TRP A 9 -0.29 70.65 -40.92
CA TRP A 9 -0.86 70.61 -42.29
C TRP A 9 0.26 70.00 -43.19
N GLU A 10 0.13 69.10 -44.17
CA GLU A 10 -0.94 68.58 -45.05
C GLU A 10 -0.61 67.10 -45.37
N ARG A 11 -1.55 66.16 -45.31
CA ARG A 11 -2.39 65.66 -46.42
C ARG A 11 -1.60 65.30 -47.70
N ASP A 12 -1.34 63.99 -47.84
CA ASP A 12 -1.44 63.35 -49.15
C ASP A 12 -2.12 61.98 -49.04
N THR A 13 -2.76 61.66 -50.13
CA THR A 13 -3.85 60.73 -50.40
C THR A 13 -3.32 59.38 -50.88
N GLY A 14 -4.04 58.30 -50.55
CA GLY A 14 -4.01 57.09 -51.37
C GLY A 14 -3.87 55.77 -50.62
N ALA A 15 -4.80 54.88 -50.95
CA ALA A 15 -4.74 53.42 -50.80
C ALA A 15 -4.84 52.82 -49.38
N ARG A 16 -6.06 52.35 -49.10
CA ARG A 16 -6.43 51.44 -48.01
C ARG A 16 -5.79 50.05 -48.23
N PRO A 17 -4.94 49.53 -47.32
CA PRO A 17 -4.54 48.13 -47.34
C PRO A 17 -5.68 47.26 -46.76
N PRO A 18 -5.84 46.00 -47.21
CA PRO A 18 -6.88 45.11 -46.73
C PRO A 18 -6.63 44.72 -45.27
N LYS A 19 -7.73 44.52 -44.51
CA LYS A 19 -7.70 43.94 -43.16
C LYS A 19 -6.96 42.61 -43.20
N GLN A 20 -5.74 42.57 -42.67
CA GLN A 20 -5.05 41.33 -42.40
C GLN A 20 -5.83 40.59 -41.32
N GLY A 21 -6.34 39.42 -41.71
CA GLY A 21 -7.09 38.51 -40.87
C GLY A 21 -6.26 38.07 -39.67
N ARG A 22 -6.97 37.94 -38.56
CA ARG A 22 -6.50 37.30 -37.33
C ARG A 22 -5.86 35.94 -37.68
N PRO A 23 -4.67 35.60 -37.15
CA PRO A 23 -4.06 34.31 -37.40
C PRO A 23 -4.99 33.19 -36.93
N PRO A 24 -5.09 32.06 -37.67
CA PRO A 24 -5.90 30.93 -37.25
C PRO A 24 -5.33 30.34 -35.96
N VAL A 25 -6.20 30.13 -34.99
CA VAL A 25 -5.90 29.38 -33.76
C VAL A 25 -5.45 27.97 -34.19
N PRO A 26 -4.31 27.45 -33.70
CA PRO A 26 -3.91 26.08 -33.99
C PRO A 26 -4.98 25.12 -33.47
N ALA A 27 -5.46 24.23 -34.34
CA ALA A 27 -6.33 23.14 -33.91
C ALA A 27 -5.57 22.33 -32.85
N ALA A 28 -6.14 22.23 -31.66
CA ALA A 28 -5.59 21.44 -30.56
C ALA A 28 -5.46 19.99 -31.01
N THR A 29 -4.22 19.51 -31.11
CA THR A 29 -3.95 18.07 -31.23
C THR A 29 -4.45 17.39 -29.96
N PRO A 30 -5.21 16.28 -30.06
CA PRO A 30 -5.64 15.53 -28.88
C PRO A 30 -4.41 15.18 -28.03
N ASP A 31 -4.45 15.49 -26.74
CA ASP A 31 -3.39 15.08 -25.83
C ASP A 31 -3.33 13.54 -25.72
N ALA A 32 -2.18 13.01 -25.33
CA ALA A 32 -1.97 11.57 -25.23
C ALA A 32 -2.94 10.89 -24.25
N VAL A 33 -3.43 11.63 -23.26
CA VAL A 33 -4.42 11.18 -22.27
C VAL A 33 -5.79 10.98 -22.92
N SER A 34 -6.19 11.88 -23.81
CA SER A 34 -7.42 11.83 -24.60
C SER A 34 -7.38 10.71 -25.63
N LEU A 35 -6.22 10.45 -26.23
CA LEU A 35 -6.02 9.31 -27.14
C LEU A 35 -6.11 7.96 -26.41
N LEU A 36 -5.52 7.85 -25.21
CA LEU A 36 -5.62 6.65 -24.38
C LEU A 36 -7.05 6.44 -23.86
N ALA A 37 -7.75 7.50 -23.47
CA ALA A 37 -9.16 7.44 -23.09
C ALA A 37 -10.02 6.95 -24.27
N LEU A 38 -9.79 7.49 -25.47
CA LEU A 38 -10.49 7.07 -26.68
C LEU A 38 -10.21 5.60 -27.05
N GLN A 39 -8.96 5.15 -26.93
CA GLN A 39 -8.60 3.74 -27.14
C GLN A 39 -9.31 2.82 -26.14
N ARG A 40 -9.39 3.21 -24.87
CA ARG A 40 -10.10 2.43 -23.84
C ARG A 40 -11.60 2.36 -24.11
N THR A 41 -12.22 3.48 -24.47
CA THR A 41 -13.64 3.51 -24.86
C THR A 41 -13.92 2.67 -26.11
N ALA A 42 -13.05 2.73 -27.13
CA ALA A 42 -13.18 1.93 -28.34
C ALA A 42 -12.99 0.43 -28.07
N GLY A 43 -12.02 0.06 -27.21
CA GLY A 43 -11.79 -1.32 -26.77
C GLY A 43 -12.99 -1.88 -26.02
N ASN A 44 -13.55 -1.14 -25.06
CA ASN A 44 -14.72 -1.56 -24.30
C ASN A 44 -15.96 -1.73 -25.19
N ALA A 45 -16.16 -0.85 -26.18
CA ALA A 45 -17.25 -0.96 -27.15
C ALA A 45 -17.08 -2.13 -28.13
N ALA A 46 -15.84 -2.54 -28.44
CA ALA A 46 -15.57 -3.73 -29.24
C ALA A 46 -15.91 -5.01 -28.45
N VAL A 47 -15.47 -5.09 -27.18
CA VAL A 47 -15.79 -6.22 -26.29
C VAL A 47 -17.30 -6.35 -26.08
N ALA A 48 -18.00 -5.24 -25.81
CA ALA A 48 -19.45 -5.25 -25.66
C ALA A 48 -20.18 -5.75 -26.92
N ARG A 49 -19.70 -5.40 -28.12
CA ARG A 49 -20.27 -5.90 -29.39
C ARG A 49 -19.99 -7.38 -29.63
N ILE A 50 -18.82 -7.88 -29.24
CA ILE A 50 -18.50 -9.32 -29.31
C ILE A 50 -19.43 -10.09 -28.38
N LEU A 51 -19.62 -9.63 -27.15
CA LEU A 51 -20.53 -10.24 -26.19
C LEU A 51 -22.00 -10.17 -26.65
N ASP A 52 -22.42 -9.08 -27.30
CA ASP A 52 -23.78 -8.95 -27.83
C ASP A 52 -24.00 -9.83 -29.07
N GLN A 53 -22.96 -10.01 -29.91
CA GLN A 53 -22.96 -10.99 -30.99
C GLN A 53 -22.98 -12.43 -30.46
N GLU A 54 -22.34 -12.74 -29.34
CA GLU A 54 -22.45 -14.06 -28.71
C GLU A 54 -23.84 -14.30 -28.07
N ARG A 55 -24.63 -13.24 -27.85
CA ARG A 55 -25.98 -13.32 -27.26
C ARG A 55 -27.11 -13.48 -28.29
N HIS A 56 -26.87 -14.22 -29.37
CA HIS A 56 -27.95 -14.60 -30.28
C HIS A 56 -28.94 -15.58 -29.62
N ALA A 57 -30.24 -15.29 -29.71
CA ALA A 57 -31.28 -16.15 -29.18
C ALA A 57 -31.45 -17.42 -30.04
N HIS A 58 -31.25 -18.59 -29.44
CA HIS A 58 -31.58 -19.86 -30.08
C HIS A 58 -33.10 -20.01 -30.20
N GLY A 59 -33.59 -20.15 -31.44
CA GLY A 59 -34.97 -20.55 -31.70
C GLY A 59 -35.19 -22.04 -31.39
N PRO A 60 -36.42 -22.46 -31.07
CA PRO A 60 -36.75 -23.86 -30.85
C PRO A 60 -36.63 -24.63 -32.17
N GLY A 61 -35.50 -25.32 -32.36
CA GLY A 61 -35.18 -26.04 -33.59
C GLY A 61 -33.68 -26.17 -33.90
N CYS A 62 -32.79 -25.52 -33.15
CA CYS A 62 -31.34 -25.73 -33.32
C CYS A 62 -30.93 -27.07 -32.71
N GLY A 63 -30.81 -28.10 -33.57
CA GLY A 63 -30.52 -29.48 -33.17
C GLY A 63 -29.20 -29.62 -32.41
N HIS A 64 -29.29 -29.85 -31.10
CA HIS A 64 -28.26 -30.55 -30.35
C HIS A 64 -28.91 -31.75 -29.68
N ALA A 65 -28.65 -32.91 -30.26
CA ALA A 65 -28.92 -34.19 -29.66
C ALA A 65 -28.22 -34.26 -28.28
N THR A 66 -28.97 -34.74 -27.31
CA THR A 66 -28.54 -35.17 -25.98
C THR A 66 -27.18 -35.85 -26.01
N THR A 67 -26.16 -35.15 -25.55
CA THR A 67 -24.96 -35.75 -24.96
C THR A 67 -24.59 -34.90 -23.77
N GLU A 68 -24.58 -35.53 -22.59
CA GLU A 68 -24.01 -35.00 -21.36
C GLU A 68 -22.54 -34.65 -21.61
N SER A 69 -22.29 -33.42 -22.05
CA SER A 69 -20.96 -32.83 -22.05
C SER A 69 -21.03 -31.65 -21.11
N ALA A 70 -20.51 -31.89 -19.90
CA ALA A 70 -20.35 -30.88 -18.89
C ALA A 70 -19.57 -29.71 -19.50
N ALA A 71 -20.26 -28.60 -19.74
CA ALA A 71 -19.59 -27.33 -19.96
C ALA A 71 -18.60 -27.13 -18.81
N PRO A 72 -17.36 -26.69 -19.08
CA PRO A 72 -16.42 -26.36 -18.01
C PRO A 72 -17.13 -25.39 -17.06
N PRO A 73 -17.05 -25.59 -15.74
CA PRO A 73 -17.76 -24.72 -14.81
C PRO A 73 -17.29 -23.30 -15.07
N VAL A 74 -18.22 -22.45 -15.52
CA VAL A 74 -17.99 -21.02 -15.60
C VAL A 74 -17.74 -20.60 -14.15
N GLN A 75 -16.47 -20.41 -13.79
CA GLN A 75 -16.10 -19.79 -12.52
C GLN A 75 -16.69 -18.38 -12.57
N ARG A 76 -17.87 -18.20 -11.96
CA ARG A 76 -18.37 -16.87 -11.65
C ARG A 76 -17.32 -16.21 -10.78
N ALA A 77 -16.89 -15.00 -11.15
CA ALA A 77 -16.11 -14.18 -10.26
C ALA A 77 -16.85 -14.14 -8.91
N PRO A 78 -16.17 -14.43 -7.79
CA PRO A 78 -16.84 -14.47 -6.49
C PRO A 78 -17.56 -13.15 -6.25
N THR A 79 -18.86 -13.21 -5.94
CA THR A 79 -19.61 -12.05 -5.49
C THR A 79 -19.18 -11.76 -4.07
N PHE A 80 -18.74 -10.53 -3.81
CA PHE A 80 -18.44 -10.07 -2.46
C PHE A 80 -19.60 -9.20 -2.02
N THR A 81 -20.34 -9.67 -1.01
CA THR A 81 -21.46 -8.92 -0.47
C THR A 81 -21.00 -8.19 0.77
N ARG A 82 -21.25 -6.89 0.80
CA ARG A 82 -20.92 -6.07 1.96
C ARG A 82 -21.89 -6.36 3.10
N THR A 83 -21.37 -6.68 4.29
CA THR A 83 -22.20 -7.04 5.46
C THR A 83 -22.29 -5.93 6.52
N GLY A 84 -21.59 -4.80 6.34
CA GLY A 84 -21.68 -3.63 7.22
C GLY A 84 -20.91 -2.40 6.70
N ALA A 85 -21.21 -1.23 7.27
CA ALA A 85 -20.44 0.00 7.00
C ALA A 85 -19.14 0.06 7.83
N PRO A 86 -18.04 0.66 7.33
CA PRO A 86 -16.89 0.96 8.16
C PRO A 86 -17.31 1.91 9.27
N ALA A 87 -16.73 1.75 10.45
CA ALA A 87 -16.91 2.71 11.53
C ALA A 87 -16.22 4.03 11.15
N GLU A 88 -16.76 5.16 11.61
CA GLU A 88 -16.15 6.50 11.42
C GLU A 88 -14.72 6.59 12.02
N SER A 89 -14.42 5.72 12.98
CA SER A 89 -13.10 5.55 13.60
C SER A 89 -12.15 4.60 12.85
N ASP A 90 -12.57 4.03 11.72
CA ASP A 90 -11.75 3.05 11.02
C ASP A 90 -10.54 3.71 10.35
N ARG A 91 -9.40 3.04 10.49
CA ARG A 91 -8.17 3.39 9.77
C ARG A 91 -8.41 3.30 8.27
N ASP A 92 -7.67 4.11 7.52
CA ASP A 92 -7.70 4.13 6.05
C ASP A 92 -7.69 2.71 5.44
N ALA A 93 -8.53 2.50 4.42
CA ALA A 93 -8.76 1.18 3.85
C ALA A 93 -7.50 0.59 3.17
N ALA A 94 -6.66 1.43 2.58
CA ALA A 94 -5.39 1.02 1.97
C ALA A 94 -4.39 0.57 3.04
N LEU A 95 -4.26 1.29 4.15
CA LEU A 95 -3.44 0.85 5.29
C LEU A 95 -3.91 -0.49 5.84
N ARG A 96 -5.23 -0.65 6.06
CA ARG A 96 -5.79 -1.92 6.52
C ARG A 96 -5.52 -3.06 5.53
N MET A 97 -5.47 -2.76 4.23
CA MET A 97 -5.13 -3.74 3.20
C MET A 97 -3.67 -4.18 3.28
N LEU A 98 -2.73 -3.25 3.46
CA LEU A 98 -1.32 -3.60 3.67
C LEU A 98 -1.14 -4.46 4.93
N ASP A 99 -1.86 -4.16 6.01
CA ASP A 99 -1.85 -4.99 7.21
C ASP A 99 -2.37 -6.42 6.92
N ARG A 100 -3.36 -6.57 6.02
CA ARG A 100 -3.88 -7.89 5.60
C ARG A 100 -2.83 -8.68 4.86
N VAL A 101 -2.10 -8.06 3.93
CA VAL A 101 -0.97 -8.70 3.25
C VAL A 101 0.08 -9.17 4.27
N ALA A 102 0.43 -8.32 5.24
CA ALA A 102 1.38 -8.65 6.30
C ALA A 102 0.91 -9.87 7.14
N ARG A 103 -0.37 -9.90 7.54
CA ARG A 103 -0.94 -11.02 8.31
C ARG A 103 -1.04 -12.30 7.50
N THR A 104 -1.38 -12.23 6.22
CA THR A 104 -1.36 -13.39 5.32
C THR A 104 0.04 -13.99 5.27
N ALA A 105 1.07 -13.15 5.10
CA ALA A 105 2.47 -13.58 5.13
C ALA A 105 2.88 -14.19 6.50
N GLU A 106 2.47 -13.58 7.61
CA GLU A 106 2.73 -14.12 8.96
C GLU A 106 2.12 -15.53 9.11
N ARG A 107 0.89 -15.73 8.65
CA ARG A 107 0.21 -17.01 8.79
C ARG A 107 0.90 -18.13 8.02
N VAL A 108 1.47 -17.85 6.84
CA VAL A 108 2.32 -18.80 6.12
C VAL A 108 3.49 -19.27 6.98
N ILE A 109 4.16 -18.33 7.66
CA ILE A 109 5.27 -18.64 8.57
C ILE A 109 4.80 -19.54 9.73
N LEU A 110 3.65 -19.22 10.32
CA LEU A 110 3.08 -19.99 11.43
C LEU A 110 2.64 -21.39 11.01
N ALA A 111 2.15 -21.55 9.77
CA ALA A 111 1.76 -22.84 9.19
C ALA A 111 2.94 -23.81 9.13
N GLY A 112 4.06 -23.34 8.59
CA GLY A 112 5.28 -24.13 8.43
C GLY A 112 6.00 -24.39 9.75
N ASN A 113 5.64 -23.70 10.82
CA ASN A 113 6.24 -23.88 12.13
C ASN A 113 5.23 -23.66 13.28
N PRO A 114 4.34 -24.63 13.57
CA PRO A 114 3.32 -24.49 14.61
C PRO A 114 3.89 -24.20 16.02
N LYS A 115 5.14 -24.61 16.27
CA LYS A 115 5.86 -24.31 17.53
C LYS A 115 6.31 -22.85 17.64
N ALA A 116 6.34 -22.09 16.54
CA ALA A 116 6.68 -20.66 16.54
C ALA A 116 5.57 -19.79 17.15
N ARG A 117 4.32 -20.26 17.12
CA ARG A 117 3.16 -19.53 17.61
C ARG A 117 3.31 -19.06 19.06
N ASN A 118 3.81 -19.93 19.93
CA ASN A 118 3.98 -19.63 21.36
C ASN A 118 5.39 -19.09 21.67
N LYS A 119 6.25 -18.98 20.64
CA LYS A 119 7.69 -18.68 20.78
C LYS A 119 8.14 -17.47 19.98
N PHE A 120 7.21 -16.76 19.34
CA PHE A 120 7.33 -15.49 18.61
C PHE A 120 7.58 -15.63 17.10
N THR A 121 6.77 -14.90 16.31
CA THR A 121 6.86 -14.76 14.84
C THR A 121 7.70 -13.56 14.41
N PRO A 122 8.48 -13.63 13.31
CA PRO A 122 9.09 -12.45 12.71
C PRO A 122 8.02 -11.37 12.46
N HIS A 123 8.31 -10.14 12.85
CA HIS A 123 7.43 -9.01 12.54
C HIS A 123 7.65 -8.65 11.07
N LEU A 124 6.55 -8.55 10.31
CA LEU A 124 6.57 -8.20 8.90
C LEU A 124 5.95 -6.82 8.73
N ALA A 125 6.65 -5.98 7.98
CA ALA A 125 6.17 -4.70 7.48
C ALA A 125 5.85 -4.83 5.99
N VAL A 126 4.81 -4.11 5.55
CA VAL A 126 4.38 -4.07 4.15
C VAL A 126 4.07 -2.63 3.76
N ASN A 127 4.54 -2.20 2.59
CA ASN A 127 4.34 -0.86 2.08
C ASN A 127 4.31 -0.87 0.54
N LEU A 128 3.61 0.08 -0.08
CA LEU A 128 3.69 0.34 -1.51
C LEU A 128 4.94 1.16 -1.82
N LEU A 129 5.89 0.56 -2.53
CA LEU A 129 7.15 1.20 -2.89
C LEU A 129 6.96 2.29 -3.97
N PRO A 130 7.93 3.21 -4.12
CA PRO A 130 7.87 4.29 -5.11
C PRO A 130 7.78 3.83 -6.57
N ASP A 131 8.22 2.61 -6.88
CA ASP A 131 8.08 1.97 -8.19
C ASP A 131 6.70 1.29 -8.40
N GLY A 132 5.81 1.43 -7.41
CA GLY A 132 4.47 0.85 -7.41
C GLY A 132 4.45 -0.66 -7.20
N SER A 133 5.53 -1.27 -6.68
CA SER A 133 5.55 -2.66 -6.24
C SER A 133 5.26 -2.80 -4.74
N LEU A 134 4.86 -3.99 -4.30
CA LEU A 134 4.76 -4.29 -2.87
C LEU A 134 6.17 -4.54 -2.30
N GLY A 135 6.53 -3.76 -1.28
CA GLY A 135 7.70 -3.99 -0.45
C GLY A 135 7.32 -4.78 0.80
N ILE A 136 8.03 -5.88 1.08
CA ILE A 136 7.89 -6.64 2.32
C ILE A 136 9.24 -6.73 3.01
N SER A 137 9.28 -6.41 4.31
CA SER A 137 10.50 -6.54 5.11
C SER A 137 10.24 -7.30 6.40
N GLY A 138 11.14 -8.23 6.72
CA GLY A 138 11.26 -8.80 8.06
C GLY A 138 12.15 -7.96 8.98
N ASN A 139 12.22 -8.37 10.24
CA ASN A 139 13.23 -7.88 11.18
C ASN A 139 14.60 -8.52 10.91
N THR A 140 15.66 -7.86 11.36
CA THR A 140 17.00 -8.47 11.48
C THR A 140 17.17 -9.15 12.84
N GLY A 141 18.37 -9.69 13.11
CA GLY A 141 18.69 -10.26 14.41
C GLY A 141 18.24 -11.71 14.56
N LYS A 142 17.72 -12.08 15.74
CA LYS A 142 17.35 -13.47 16.03
C LYS A 142 16.13 -13.94 15.22
N ARG A 143 15.31 -13.02 14.73
CA ARG A 143 13.94 -13.31 14.31
C ARG A 143 13.72 -12.78 12.90
N VAL A 144 14.22 -13.54 11.94
CA VAL A 144 14.29 -13.15 10.54
C VAL A 144 13.33 -13.98 9.71
N VAL A 145 13.00 -13.46 8.53
CA VAL A 145 12.36 -14.22 7.47
C VAL A 145 13.45 -15.01 6.75
N THR A 146 13.27 -16.31 6.59
CA THR A 146 14.19 -17.15 5.82
C THR A 146 13.84 -17.13 4.33
N GLU A 147 14.80 -17.53 3.48
CA GLU A 147 14.58 -17.61 2.03
C GLU A 147 13.46 -18.59 1.66
N GLN A 148 13.33 -19.71 2.39
CA GLN A 148 12.23 -20.64 2.20
C GLN A 148 10.87 -20.00 2.54
N GLN A 149 10.80 -19.25 3.65
CA GLN A 149 9.57 -18.55 4.04
C GLN A 149 9.19 -17.49 3.02
N ARG A 150 10.16 -16.71 2.53
CA ARG A 150 9.97 -15.74 1.45
C ARG A 150 9.28 -16.38 0.25
N GLN A 151 9.81 -17.49 -0.25
CA GLN A 151 9.26 -18.19 -1.42
C GLN A 151 7.83 -18.67 -1.20
N THR A 152 7.52 -19.26 -0.05
CA THR A 152 6.15 -19.71 0.27
C THR A 152 5.19 -18.54 0.42
N ILE A 153 5.64 -17.43 1.03
CA ILE A 153 4.82 -16.21 1.16
C ILE A 153 4.53 -15.61 -0.21
N GLU A 154 5.53 -15.53 -1.10
CA GLU A 154 5.32 -15.03 -2.46
C GLU A 154 4.29 -15.86 -3.23
N GLN A 155 4.37 -17.19 -3.13
CA GLN A 155 3.39 -18.08 -3.74
C GLN A 155 1.98 -17.83 -3.19
N GLU A 156 1.85 -17.69 -1.86
CA GLU A 156 0.56 -17.43 -1.22
C GLU A 156 -0.02 -16.07 -1.66
N ILE A 157 0.78 -15.01 -1.68
CA ILE A 157 0.33 -13.66 -2.09
C ILE A 157 -0.05 -13.64 -3.57
N ARG A 158 0.77 -14.26 -4.44
CA ARG A 158 0.46 -14.37 -5.88
C ARG A 158 -0.83 -15.13 -6.15
N GLY A 159 -1.15 -16.10 -5.30
CA GLY A 159 -2.43 -16.80 -5.35
C GLY A 159 -3.63 -15.84 -5.38
N PHE A 160 -3.55 -14.69 -4.71
CA PHE A 160 -4.66 -13.74 -4.71
C PHE A 160 -4.84 -13.09 -6.08
N ALA A 161 -3.74 -12.74 -6.75
CA ALA A 161 -3.73 -12.09 -8.05
C ALA A 161 -4.08 -13.02 -9.22
N ASP A 162 -3.79 -14.32 -9.12
CA ASP A 162 -4.12 -15.30 -10.16
C ASP A 162 -5.42 -16.09 -9.86
N GLY A 163 -6.12 -15.73 -8.78
CA GLY A 163 -7.34 -16.40 -8.33
C GLY A 163 -7.13 -17.80 -7.73
N SER A 164 -5.90 -18.30 -7.64
CA SER A 164 -5.57 -19.63 -7.10
C SER A 164 -5.42 -19.65 -5.57
N ALA A 165 -5.43 -18.49 -4.92
CA ALA A 165 -5.30 -18.36 -3.47
C ALA A 165 -6.31 -19.28 -2.81
N PRO A 166 -5.90 -20.13 -1.85
CA PRO A 166 -6.85 -21.04 -1.24
C PRO A 166 -7.98 -20.30 -0.51
N ARG A 167 -9.10 -21.00 -0.29
CA ARG A 167 -10.11 -20.52 0.65
C ARG A 167 -9.55 -20.55 2.07
N ALA A 168 -10.16 -19.76 2.94
CA ALA A 168 -9.84 -19.74 4.35
C ALA A 168 -9.91 -21.14 4.99
N GLY A 169 -9.06 -21.39 5.98
CA GLY A 169 -8.95 -22.68 6.66
C GLY A 169 -8.11 -23.75 5.95
N HIS A 170 -7.55 -23.46 4.77
CA HIS A 170 -6.76 -24.39 3.95
C HIS A 170 -5.47 -24.94 4.60
N ASN A 171 -5.08 -24.46 5.78
CA ASN A 171 -3.87 -24.91 6.48
C ASN A 171 -4.07 -25.02 8.00
N ALA A 172 -5.31 -25.19 8.48
CA ALA A 172 -5.66 -25.17 9.91
C ALA A 172 -5.14 -23.91 10.65
N TRP A 173 -5.16 -22.76 9.97
CA TRP A 173 -4.68 -21.49 10.50
C TRP A 173 -5.58 -20.97 11.63
N GLY A 174 -4.99 -20.65 12.77
CA GLY A 174 -5.71 -20.17 13.96
C GLY A 174 -6.22 -21.30 14.87
N SER A 175 -5.93 -21.21 16.17
CA SER A 175 -6.42 -22.21 17.14
C SER A 175 -7.76 -21.82 17.74
N SER A 176 -8.04 -20.53 17.86
CA SER A 176 -9.33 -20.02 18.31
C SER A 176 -10.27 -19.79 17.13
N ALA A 177 -11.58 -19.75 17.43
CA ALA A 177 -12.60 -19.40 16.44
C ALA A 177 -12.35 -18.00 15.86
N ASP A 178 -11.96 -17.04 16.69
CA ASP A 178 -11.72 -15.65 16.28
C ASP A 178 -10.55 -15.53 15.30
N GLN A 179 -9.47 -16.28 15.52
CA GLN A 179 -8.34 -16.28 14.59
C GLN A 179 -8.71 -16.85 13.23
N ARG A 180 -9.53 -17.91 13.20
CA ARG A 180 -10.08 -18.48 11.97
C ARG A 180 -11.04 -17.51 11.28
N GLN A 181 -11.84 -16.79 12.05
CA GLN A 181 -12.76 -15.78 11.51
C GLN A 181 -11.99 -14.60 10.89
N ARG A 182 -10.98 -14.09 11.59
CA ARG A 182 -10.12 -13.02 11.07
C ARG A 182 -9.38 -13.46 9.80
N GLU A 183 -8.99 -14.73 9.73
CA GLU A 183 -8.37 -15.30 8.55
C GLU A 183 -9.31 -15.37 7.36
N ARG A 184 -10.54 -15.83 7.56
CA ARG A 184 -11.61 -15.71 6.57
C ARG A 184 -11.78 -14.29 6.05
N GLN A 185 -11.86 -13.32 6.97
CA GLN A 185 -12.09 -11.92 6.62
C GLN A 185 -10.92 -11.32 5.84
N ASP A 186 -9.68 -11.51 6.28
CA ASP A 186 -8.49 -10.98 5.60
C ASP A 186 -8.41 -11.50 4.15
N ARG A 187 -8.60 -12.81 3.96
CA ARG A 187 -8.55 -13.44 2.62
C ARG A 187 -9.70 -12.98 1.74
N SER A 188 -10.90 -12.90 2.28
CA SER A 188 -12.08 -12.44 1.53
C SER A 188 -11.89 -11.00 1.06
N LYS A 189 -11.38 -10.11 1.92
CA LYS A 189 -11.11 -8.72 1.55
C LYS A 189 -9.96 -8.58 0.54
N LEU A 190 -8.91 -9.41 0.62
CA LEU A 190 -7.84 -9.44 -0.40
C LEU A 190 -8.36 -9.88 -1.76
N ARG A 191 -9.21 -10.92 -1.81
CA ARG A 191 -9.86 -11.35 -3.05
C ARG A 191 -10.88 -10.32 -3.55
N ALA A 192 -11.57 -9.62 -2.66
CA ALA A 192 -12.48 -8.54 -3.03
C ALA A 192 -11.74 -7.37 -3.67
N LEU A 193 -10.52 -7.06 -3.21
CA LEU A 193 -9.65 -6.08 -3.85
C LEU A 193 -9.25 -6.53 -5.25
N ASP A 194 -8.83 -7.79 -5.39
CA ASP A 194 -8.45 -8.36 -6.68
C ASP A 194 -9.61 -8.36 -7.70
N ALA A 195 -10.82 -8.64 -7.24
CA ALA A 195 -12.03 -8.54 -8.04
C ALA A 195 -12.50 -7.08 -8.29
N GLY A 196 -11.79 -6.07 -7.79
CA GLY A 196 -12.14 -4.65 -7.88
C GLY A 196 -13.22 -4.17 -6.92
N SER A 197 -14.06 -5.07 -6.40
CA SER A 197 -15.21 -4.74 -5.54
C SER A 197 -14.85 -4.01 -4.24
N TYR A 198 -13.67 -4.27 -3.66
CA TYR A 198 -13.25 -3.57 -2.44
C TYR A 198 -12.96 -2.08 -2.71
N ALA A 199 -12.29 -1.75 -3.82
CA ALA A 199 -11.94 -0.37 -4.15
C ALA A 199 -13.17 0.49 -4.51
N GLU A 200 -14.16 -0.10 -5.19
CA GLU A 200 -15.42 0.57 -5.52
C GLU A 200 -16.18 1.11 -4.29
N HIS A 201 -16.02 0.45 -3.15
CA HIS A 201 -16.70 0.80 -1.90
C HIS A 201 -15.83 1.63 -0.94
N HIS A 202 -14.58 1.90 -1.32
CA HIS A 202 -13.64 2.73 -0.57
C HIS A 202 -13.05 3.84 -1.46
N PRO A 203 -13.88 4.69 -2.10
CA PRO A 203 -13.41 5.77 -2.97
C PRO A 203 -12.54 6.81 -2.23
N GLU A 204 -12.64 6.87 -0.90
CA GLU A 204 -11.81 7.70 -0.03
C GLU A 204 -10.33 7.26 0.03
N SER A 205 -10.02 6.01 -0.36
CA SER A 205 -8.67 5.45 -0.33
C SER A 205 -8.17 5.11 -1.75
N PRO A 206 -7.79 6.12 -2.56
CA PRO A 206 -7.36 5.91 -3.94
C PRO A 206 -6.14 4.99 -4.07
N GLU A 207 -5.32 4.87 -3.03
CA GLU A 207 -4.17 3.97 -2.95
C GLU A 207 -4.54 2.49 -3.07
N LEU A 208 -5.82 2.11 -2.88
CA LEU A 208 -6.26 0.74 -3.11
C LEU A 208 -6.04 0.28 -4.55
N ALA A 209 -6.19 1.18 -5.53
CA ALA A 209 -5.89 0.87 -6.93
C ALA A 209 -4.40 0.55 -7.12
N ASP A 210 -3.52 1.31 -6.47
CA ASP A 210 -2.09 1.05 -6.54
C ASP A 210 -1.71 -0.27 -5.84
N ILE A 211 -2.36 -0.62 -4.72
CA ILE A 211 -2.16 -1.90 -4.04
C ILE A 211 -2.63 -3.06 -4.91
N TYR A 212 -3.78 -2.92 -5.59
CA TYR A 212 -4.27 -3.90 -6.56
C TYR A 212 -3.24 -4.18 -7.65
N GLU A 213 -2.73 -3.11 -8.30
CA GLU A 213 -1.68 -3.24 -9.32
C GLU A 213 -0.40 -3.87 -8.75
N ALA A 214 -0.04 -3.52 -7.51
CA ALA A 214 1.16 -4.02 -6.87
C ALA A 214 1.07 -5.52 -6.50
N LEU A 215 -0.13 -6.07 -6.25
CA LEU A 215 -0.34 -7.51 -6.05
C LEU A 215 0.01 -8.33 -7.30
N HIS A 216 -0.09 -7.73 -8.48
CA HIS A 216 0.22 -8.36 -9.77
C HIS A 216 1.68 -8.18 -10.20
N LYS A 217 2.49 -7.45 -9.42
CA LYS A 217 3.90 -7.22 -9.69
C LYS A 217 4.79 -8.15 -8.85
N PRO A 218 6.05 -8.36 -9.26
CA PRO A 218 7.03 -9.00 -8.38
C PRO A 218 7.17 -8.25 -7.05
N ILE A 219 7.07 -9.00 -5.94
CA ILE A 219 7.26 -8.45 -4.59
C ILE A 219 8.74 -8.14 -4.39
N ARG A 220 9.04 -6.96 -3.86
CA ARG A 220 10.39 -6.59 -3.43
C ARG A 220 10.58 -6.93 -1.98
N TRP A 221 11.58 -7.78 -1.71
CA TRP A 221 11.86 -8.23 -0.35
C TRP A 221 13.10 -7.58 0.25
N PHE A 222 13.02 -7.37 1.56
CA PHE A 222 14.11 -6.86 2.37
C PHE A 222 14.27 -7.67 3.66
N SER A 223 15.48 -7.62 4.23
CA SER A 223 15.82 -8.25 5.51
C SER A 223 15.50 -9.75 5.58
N ILE A 224 15.82 -10.49 4.51
CA ILE A 224 15.83 -11.95 4.50
C ILE A 224 17.18 -12.42 5.01
N GLY A 225 17.21 -13.44 5.87
CA GLY A 225 18.49 -13.94 6.33
C GLY A 225 18.41 -15.15 7.23
N THR A 226 19.51 -15.36 7.96
CA THR A 226 19.67 -16.44 8.93
C THR A 226 19.58 -15.89 10.35
N PRO A 227 18.82 -16.53 11.26
CA PRO A 227 18.74 -16.11 12.65
C PRO A 227 20.12 -16.00 13.31
N VAL A 228 20.37 -14.90 14.03
CA VAL A 228 21.57 -14.77 14.88
C VAL A 228 21.25 -15.06 16.36
N LYS A 229 22.29 -15.08 17.20
CA LYS A 229 22.17 -15.35 18.64
C LYS A 229 21.27 -14.33 19.35
N LYS A 230 20.68 -14.74 20.48
CA LYS A 230 19.90 -13.84 21.36
C LYS A 230 20.80 -12.70 21.86
N GLY A 231 20.25 -11.50 21.97
CA GLY A 231 20.95 -10.33 22.49
C GLY A 231 21.64 -9.49 21.42
N VAL A 232 21.66 -9.94 20.16
CA VAL A 232 22.10 -9.08 19.05
C VAL A 232 21.01 -8.04 18.77
N PRO A 233 21.34 -6.73 18.73
CA PRO A 233 20.40 -5.69 18.34
C PRO A 233 19.75 -5.96 16.99
N ALA A 234 18.48 -5.58 16.88
CA ALA A 234 17.67 -5.87 15.70
C ALA A 234 17.07 -4.59 15.14
N GLN A 235 17.19 -4.44 13.82
CA GLN A 235 16.43 -3.47 13.05
C GLN A 235 15.06 -4.09 12.75
N HIS A 236 14.01 -3.33 12.94
CA HIS A 236 12.65 -3.74 12.60
C HIS A 236 12.36 -3.52 11.11
N GLY A 237 11.52 -4.35 10.51
CA GLY A 237 11.28 -4.34 9.06
C GLY A 237 10.74 -3.02 8.54
N GLU A 238 9.91 -2.33 9.32
CA GLU A 238 9.36 -1.01 8.99
C GLU A 238 10.47 0.01 8.72
N MET A 239 11.59 -0.10 9.44
CA MET A 239 12.71 0.83 9.29
C MET A 239 13.47 0.65 7.98
N THR A 240 13.45 -0.55 7.41
CA THR A 240 14.00 -0.79 6.08
C THR A 240 13.11 -0.14 5.02
N LEU A 241 11.80 -0.40 5.07
CA LEU A 241 10.85 0.15 4.10
C LEU A 241 10.76 1.68 4.20
N LEU A 242 10.83 2.23 5.41
CA LEU A 242 10.88 3.69 5.62
C LEU A 242 12.12 4.31 4.99
N GLY A 243 13.27 3.63 5.04
CA GLY A 243 14.50 4.07 4.38
C GLY A 243 14.37 4.15 2.87
N GLU A 244 13.76 3.14 2.24
CA GLU A 244 13.48 3.14 0.79
C GLU A 244 12.58 4.31 0.39
N GLN A 245 11.57 4.60 1.20
CA GLN A 245 10.66 5.73 1.00
C GLN A 245 11.39 7.07 1.11
N VAL A 246 12.10 7.31 2.22
CA VAL A 246 12.89 8.53 2.44
C VAL A 246 13.90 8.77 1.31
N ALA A 247 14.58 7.71 0.85
CA ALA A 247 15.52 7.80 -0.27
C ALA A 247 14.84 8.22 -1.59
N ALA A 248 13.58 7.83 -1.81
CA ALA A 248 12.80 8.29 -2.96
C ALA A 248 12.28 9.71 -2.80
N TRP A 249 11.79 10.10 -1.62
CA TRP A 249 11.30 11.45 -1.35
C TRP A 249 12.39 12.50 -1.56
N LYS A 250 13.62 12.21 -1.15
CA LYS A 250 14.78 13.09 -1.38
C LYS A 250 15.07 13.34 -2.87
N ARG A 251 14.65 12.45 -3.76
CA ARG A 251 14.80 12.58 -5.22
C ARG A 251 13.58 13.21 -5.88
N ALA A 252 12.44 13.22 -5.21
CA ALA A 252 11.16 13.70 -5.73
C ALA A 252 10.37 14.41 -4.61
N PRO A 253 10.83 15.55 -4.10
CA PRO A 253 10.09 16.30 -3.09
C PRO A 253 8.73 16.76 -3.64
N ARG A 254 7.77 16.92 -2.74
CA ARG A 254 6.41 17.42 -3.00
C ARG A 254 6.19 18.71 -2.23
N ASP A 255 5.01 19.29 -2.45
CA ASP A 255 4.53 20.45 -1.70
C ASP A 255 4.34 20.09 -0.21
N PRO A 256 5.05 20.76 0.72
CA PRO A 256 4.84 20.62 2.16
C PRO A 256 3.41 20.92 2.64
N ASP A 257 2.68 21.79 1.94
CA ASP A 257 1.34 22.21 2.32
C ASP A 257 0.26 21.19 1.91
N ASP A 258 0.61 20.22 1.06
CA ASP A 258 -0.24 19.10 0.64
C ASP A 258 0.55 17.76 0.72
N PRO A 259 0.86 17.28 1.94
CA PRO A 259 1.77 16.16 2.11
C PRO A 259 1.13 14.85 1.64
N LYS A 260 1.85 14.11 0.79
CA LYS A 260 1.43 12.77 0.37
C LYS A 260 1.50 11.82 1.55
N THR A 261 0.39 11.13 1.83
CA THR A 261 0.34 10.08 2.84
C THR A 261 1.04 8.81 2.33
N VAL A 262 1.88 8.22 3.18
CA VAL A 262 2.59 6.96 2.91
C VAL A 262 2.25 5.98 4.02
N HIS A 263 1.50 4.93 3.66
CA HIS A 263 1.05 3.93 4.61
C HIS A 263 2.12 2.91 4.95
N MET A 264 2.40 2.72 6.23
CA MET A 264 3.29 1.69 6.74
C MET A 264 2.45 0.60 7.41
N GLY A 265 2.10 -0.43 6.63
CA GLY A 265 1.32 -1.56 7.11
C GLY A 265 2.20 -2.58 7.83
N GLY A 266 1.58 -3.38 8.69
CA GLY A 266 2.29 -4.42 9.42
C GLY A 266 1.36 -5.43 10.09
N VAL A 267 1.96 -6.51 10.58
CA VAL A 267 1.22 -7.55 11.32
C VAL A 267 0.66 -6.98 12.63
N LYS A 268 1.50 -6.21 13.32
CA LYS A 268 1.28 -5.65 14.65
C LYS A 268 1.35 -4.14 14.60
N LEU A 269 0.78 -3.50 15.63
CA LEU A 269 1.05 -2.10 15.92
C LEU A 269 2.57 -1.88 16.08
N ALA A 270 3.02 -0.65 15.83
CA ALA A 270 4.41 -0.28 16.01
C ALA A 270 4.82 -0.40 17.47
N CYS A 271 6.07 -0.83 17.71
CA CYS A 271 6.67 -0.62 19.02
C CYS A 271 6.99 0.87 19.23
N VAL A 272 7.23 1.24 20.48
CA VAL A 272 7.53 2.64 20.85
C VAL A 272 8.65 3.24 20.02
N ALA A 273 9.77 2.52 19.83
CA ALA A 273 10.90 3.01 19.05
C ALA A 273 10.58 3.19 17.55
N CYS A 274 9.76 2.30 16.98
CA CYS A 274 9.31 2.44 15.58
C CYS A 274 8.36 3.64 15.44
N GLN A 275 7.44 3.84 16.40
CA GLN A 275 6.56 5.01 16.41
C GLN A 275 7.38 6.30 16.48
N TRP A 276 8.40 6.35 17.36
CA TRP A 276 9.29 7.49 17.43
C TRP A 276 9.99 7.78 16.11
N ALA A 277 10.41 6.74 15.38
CA ALA A 277 11.02 6.91 14.07
C ALA A 277 10.04 7.48 13.03
N PHE A 278 8.78 7.03 13.01
CA PHE A 278 7.77 7.59 12.12
C PHE A 278 7.50 9.07 12.43
N ASP A 279 7.31 9.40 13.69
CA ASP A 279 7.03 10.77 14.10
C ASP A 279 8.25 11.67 13.85
N ALA A 280 9.46 11.21 14.17
CA ALA A 280 10.69 11.96 13.90
C ALA A 280 10.86 12.24 12.42
N VAL A 281 10.58 11.27 11.55
CA VAL A 281 10.57 11.47 10.10
C VAL A 281 9.49 12.48 9.72
N ASN A 282 8.26 12.36 10.22
CA ASN A 282 7.17 13.29 9.93
C ASN A 282 7.51 14.73 10.35
N GLU A 283 8.12 14.92 11.53
CA GLU A 283 8.50 16.22 12.09
C GLU A 283 9.66 16.90 11.36
N THR A 284 10.47 16.13 10.64
CA THR A 284 11.70 16.59 10.00
C THR A 284 11.63 16.40 8.49
N ILE A 285 12.06 15.24 8.00
CA ILE A 285 12.20 14.91 6.58
C ILE A 285 10.85 14.99 5.85
N GLY A 286 9.80 14.40 6.42
CA GLY A 286 8.47 14.33 5.82
C GLY A 286 7.86 15.72 5.64
N ARG A 287 7.84 16.52 6.72
CA ARG A 287 7.39 17.92 6.66
C ARG A 287 8.11 18.70 5.57
N ASP A 288 9.43 18.62 5.51
CA ASP A 288 10.22 19.44 4.59
C ASP A 288 10.13 18.95 3.13
N LEU A 289 9.80 17.67 2.91
CA LEU A 289 9.71 17.06 1.57
C LEU A 289 8.27 16.84 1.07
N GLY A 290 7.23 17.22 1.83
CA GLY A 290 5.83 17.03 1.43
C GLY A 290 5.33 15.58 1.53
N TYR A 291 5.73 14.88 2.60
CA TYR A 291 5.34 13.50 2.87
C TYR A 291 4.95 13.28 4.32
N ARG A 292 4.03 12.33 4.56
CA ARG A 292 3.61 11.93 5.91
C ARG A 292 3.45 10.42 6.01
N VAL A 293 4.19 9.81 6.92
CA VAL A 293 4.05 8.40 7.28
C VAL A 293 2.83 8.20 8.17
N VAL A 294 2.01 7.21 7.84
CA VAL A 294 0.89 6.77 8.68
C VAL A 294 0.98 5.26 8.87
N ALA A 295 1.13 4.82 10.11
CA ALA A 295 1.14 3.41 10.50
C ALA A 295 -0.17 2.99 11.17
N ALA A 296 -0.33 1.70 11.42
CA ALA A 296 -1.50 1.12 12.09
C ALA A 296 -1.76 1.65 13.52
N GLY A 297 -0.81 2.38 14.10
CA GLY A 297 -0.77 2.82 15.49
C GLY A 297 0.38 2.17 16.24
N ALA A 298 0.49 2.42 17.55
CA ALA A 298 1.52 1.85 18.41
C ALA A 298 0.90 1.06 19.57
N HIS A 299 1.52 -0.06 19.94
CA HIS A 299 1.07 -0.84 21.11
C HIS A 299 1.66 -0.32 22.43
N GLY A 300 2.44 0.77 22.42
CA GLY A 300 2.99 1.41 23.62
C GLY A 300 4.08 0.62 24.38
N GLN A 301 4.31 -0.64 24.03
CA GLN A 301 5.42 -1.41 24.62
C GLN A 301 6.77 -1.01 24.00
N PHE A 302 7.70 -0.64 24.87
CA PHE A 302 9.09 -0.44 24.52
C PHE A 302 9.83 -1.78 24.49
N PHE A 303 10.59 -2.04 23.41
CA PHE A 303 11.46 -3.19 23.28
C PHE A 303 12.93 -2.75 23.27
N PRO A 304 13.75 -3.20 24.23
CA PRO A 304 15.17 -2.89 24.23
C PRO A 304 15.89 -3.63 23.10
N ASN A 305 17.08 -3.14 22.75
CA ASN A 305 17.91 -3.63 21.64
C ASN A 305 17.37 -3.30 20.25
N TRP A 306 16.58 -2.22 20.13
CA TRP A 306 16.18 -1.70 18.84
C TRP A 306 17.37 -1.02 18.18
N LEU A 307 17.78 -1.50 17.01
CA LEU A 307 18.93 -0.96 16.27
C LEU A 307 18.44 0.11 15.29
N MET A 308 18.96 1.33 15.45
CA MET A 308 18.71 2.41 14.51
C MET A 308 19.32 2.06 13.14
N PRO A 309 18.55 2.13 12.04
CA PRO A 309 19.03 1.82 10.71
C PRO A 309 20.10 2.83 10.26
N GLN A 310 21.02 2.40 9.41
CA GLN A 310 22.15 3.23 8.96
C GLN A 310 21.69 4.55 8.32
N TRP A 311 20.60 4.54 7.55
CA TRP A 311 20.10 5.75 6.89
C TRP A 311 19.67 6.82 7.89
N MET A 312 19.08 6.45 9.04
CA MET A 312 18.67 7.42 10.08
C MET A 312 19.87 8.05 10.77
N ARG A 313 21.00 7.34 10.89
CA ARG A 313 22.20 7.82 11.59
C ARG A 313 22.82 9.06 10.92
N GLY A 314 22.59 9.22 9.61
CA GLY A 314 23.00 10.40 8.85
C GLY A 314 22.03 11.59 8.97
N GLU A 315 20.86 11.40 9.58
CA GLU A 315 19.81 12.41 9.68
C GLU A 315 19.80 13.00 11.10
N GLN A 316 20.66 13.99 11.35
CA GLN A 316 20.89 14.51 12.71
C GLN A 316 19.60 14.92 13.43
N ALA A 317 18.67 15.60 12.74
CA ALA A 317 17.39 16.01 13.31
C ALA A 317 16.54 14.80 13.76
N VAL A 318 16.54 13.70 12.99
CA VAL A 318 15.86 12.46 13.37
C VAL A 318 16.55 11.84 14.59
N VAL A 319 17.88 11.77 14.60
CA VAL A 319 18.67 11.23 15.73
C VAL A 319 18.35 11.99 17.02
N ASP A 320 18.27 13.31 16.97
CA ASP A 320 18.03 14.15 18.14
C ASP A 320 16.62 13.95 18.70
N VAL A 321 15.60 13.81 17.84
CA VAL A 321 14.24 13.47 18.27
C VAL A 321 14.21 12.09 18.95
N ILE A 322 14.83 11.07 18.37
CA ILE A 322 14.90 9.73 18.98
C ILE A 322 15.61 9.78 20.34
N ARG A 323 16.74 10.49 20.43
CA ARG A 323 17.50 10.62 21.69
C ARG A 323 16.66 11.32 22.76
N SER A 324 15.96 12.40 22.41
CA SER A 324 15.08 13.12 23.33
C SER A 324 13.94 12.25 23.84
N ARG A 325 13.32 11.44 22.98
CA ARG A 325 12.20 10.57 23.33
C ARG A 325 12.63 9.35 24.16
N ALA A 326 13.81 8.80 23.85
CA ALA A 326 14.41 7.75 24.69
C ALA A 326 14.66 8.27 26.11
N ALA A 327 15.31 9.43 26.24
CA ALA A 327 15.60 10.03 27.54
C ALA A 327 14.33 10.34 28.35
N ALA A 328 13.21 10.68 27.69
CA ALA A 328 11.94 10.97 28.36
C ALA A 328 11.29 9.75 29.05
N ILE A 329 11.77 8.53 28.78
CA ILE A 329 11.30 7.29 29.41
C ILE A 329 12.43 6.51 30.11
N ASP A 330 13.50 7.20 30.50
CA ASP A 330 14.70 6.62 31.10
C ASP A 330 15.39 5.54 30.23
N ALA A 331 15.19 5.61 28.91
CA ALA A 331 15.93 4.85 27.91
C ALA A 331 17.08 5.70 27.33
N GLU A 332 18.06 5.05 26.70
CA GLU A 332 19.13 5.75 25.98
C GLU A 332 19.27 5.26 24.55
N LEU A 333 19.66 6.17 23.65
CA LEU A 333 20.27 5.81 22.38
C LEU A 333 21.80 5.74 22.61
N THR A 334 22.34 4.51 22.62
CA THR A 334 23.76 4.25 22.88
C THR A 334 24.65 4.72 21.73
N ASN A 335 25.96 4.78 21.96
CA ASN A 335 26.96 5.06 20.91
C ASN A 335 26.99 4.00 19.79
N ASP A 336 26.49 2.79 20.08
CA ASP A 336 26.34 1.71 19.10
C ASP A 336 25.04 1.82 18.28
N TRP A 337 24.32 2.93 18.41
CA TRP A 337 23.06 3.22 17.72
C TRP A 337 21.92 2.27 18.14
N VAL A 338 21.98 1.79 19.37
CA VAL A 338 20.98 0.90 19.95
C VAL A 338 20.14 1.70 20.93
N VAL A 339 18.82 1.66 20.79
CA VAL A 339 17.93 2.16 21.82
C VAL A 339 17.80 1.07 22.89
N ASN A 340 18.34 1.36 24.07
CA ASN A 340 18.38 0.46 25.22
C ASN A 340 17.61 1.07 26.40
N GLY A 341 17.07 0.22 27.27
CA GLY A 341 16.24 0.62 28.40
C GLY A 341 15.52 -0.58 29.00
N GLU A 342 14.65 -0.34 29.97
CA GLU A 342 13.87 -1.42 30.57
C GLU A 342 12.72 -1.84 29.65
N LEU A 343 12.52 -3.16 29.50
CA LEU A 343 11.38 -3.69 28.78
C LEU A 343 10.10 -3.27 29.51
N ALA A 344 9.21 -2.55 28.82
CA ALA A 344 7.93 -2.18 29.41
C ALA A 344 7.10 -3.44 29.69
N THR A 345 6.61 -3.58 30.92
CA THR A 345 5.75 -4.67 31.37
C THR A 345 4.32 -4.19 31.57
N GLY A 346 3.33 -4.93 31.06
CA GLY A 346 1.92 -4.57 31.14
C GLY A 346 1.08 -5.30 30.10
N ASP A 347 -0.23 -5.08 30.16
CA ASP A 347 -1.19 -5.61 29.19
C ASP A 347 -1.23 -4.70 27.96
N PHE A 348 -0.39 -5.02 26.97
CA PHE A 348 -0.32 -4.27 25.71
C PHE A 348 -1.13 -4.97 24.62
N VAL A 349 -1.99 -4.20 23.94
CA VAL A 349 -2.69 -4.67 22.74
C VAL A 349 -1.74 -4.58 21.55
N HIS A 350 -1.27 -5.72 21.06
CA HIS A 350 -0.28 -5.76 19.98
C HIS A 350 -0.87 -5.78 18.57
N ASP A 351 -2.08 -6.31 18.45
CA ASP A 351 -2.77 -6.40 17.18
C ASP A 351 -3.65 -5.17 16.99
N PRO A 352 -3.64 -4.54 15.82
CA PRO A 352 -4.57 -3.45 15.57
C PRO A 352 -6.02 -3.98 15.68
N PRO A 353 -6.96 -3.15 16.17
CA PRO A 353 -8.35 -3.55 16.30
C PRO A 353 -8.89 -4.04 14.96
N ASP A 354 -9.76 -5.04 15.05
CA ASP A 354 -10.43 -5.58 13.88
C ASP A 354 -11.27 -4.46 13.24
N SER A 355 -11.06 -4.23 11.94
CA SER A 355 -12.15 -3.68 11.16
C SER A 355 -13.23 -4.75 11.12
N GLY A 356 -14.46 -4.45 11.50
CA GLY A 356 -15.58 -5.38 11.33
C GLY A 356 -15.55 -6.05 9.95
N SER A 357 -16.11 -7.26 9.82
CA SER A 357 -16.30 -7.83 8.48
C SER A 357 -17.25 -6.93 7.73
N GLU A 358 -16.68 -6.14 6.84
CA GLU A 358 -17.46 -5.41 5.84
C GLU A 358 -17.76 -6.31 4.65
N TYR A 359 -17.18 -7.50 4.53
CA TYR A 359 -17.33 -8.37 3.36
C TYR A 359 -17.45 -9.84 3.72
N GLU A 360 -18.38 -10.53 3.07
CA GLU A 360 -18.47 -11.97 2.95
C GLU A 360 -18.34 -12.37 1.47
N SER A 361 -17.74 -13.53 1.21
CA SER A 361 -17.69 -14.15 -0.12
C SER A 361 -18.65 -15.34 -0.15
N ASP A 362 -19.39 -15.50 -1.24
CA ASP A 362 -20.25 -16.67 -1.48
C ASP A 362 -19.50 -18.03 -1.47
#